data_AF-A0A2M7UT61-F1
#
_entry.id   AF-A0A2M7UT61-F1
#
_cell.length_a   1.000
_cell.length_b   1.000
_cell.length_c   1.000
_cell.angle_alpha   90.00
_cell.angle_beta   90.00
_cell.angle_gamma   90.00
#
_symmetry.space_group_name_H-M   'P 1'
#
loop_
_entity.id
_entity.type
_entity.pdbx_description
1 polymer ?
#
loop_
_entity_poly.entity_id
_entity_poly.type
_entity_poly.pdbx_seq_one_letter_code
_entity_poly.pdbx_strand_id
1 'polypeptide(L)'
;MSFLKRSVQYCLFAIAKLSLAHHEPYVVVVSGSTNRQTVKEAIGKKLGEAFTVRVSPKNFNAELGVPMSIVDIPSGGGSFLGWFSVLIRALRYAIGGKREDVCIAEFAVSRPRDMRYLLRLLRPDCVVLTDLTSEYLSAFGTLETKAKEYEDLLMRIKANGLAVLNQDDARICALHAGVSVVKTTYGLAGDALYRANHITSNEHGTSFYVHAPGLPVQHAHIISFGKSAIYAYLAAEAVATHATTHWKKT
;
A
#
# COMPACT_ATOMS: atom_id res chain seq x y z
N MET A 1 23.21 -15.55 4.27
CA MET A 1 22.61 -15.21 2.95
C MET A 1 23.73 -15.24 1.92
N SER A 2 23.61 -16.01 0.83
CA SER A 2 24.70 -16.18 -0.15
C SER A 2 25.05 -14.85 -0.84
N PHE A 3 26.33 -14.66 -1.19
CA PHE A 3 26.83 -13.47 -1.88
C PHE A 3 26.01 -13.13 -3.12
N LEU A 4 25.68 -14.14 -3.93
CA LEU A 4 24.84 -14.01 -5.12
C LEU A 4 23.47 -13.38 -4.84
N LYS A 5 22.78 -13.80 -3.76
CA LYS A 5 21.46 -13.27 -3.40
C LYS A 5 21.54 -11.77 -3.06
N ARG A 6 22.60 -11.35 -2.37
CA ARG A 6 22.82 -9.92 -2.06
C ARG A 6 23.11 -9.10 -3.32
N SER A 7 23.91 -9.63 -4.26
CA SER A 7 24.21 -8.95 -5.52
C SER A 7 22.96 -8.78 -6.38
N VAL A 8 22.16 -9.84 -6.53
CA VAL A 8 20.88 -9.78 -7.26
C VAL A 8 19.92 -8.77 -6.62
N GLN A 9 19.80 -8.81 -5.29
CA GLN A 9 18.99 -7.85 -4.53
C GLN A 9 19.43 -6.41 -4.80
N TYR A 10 20.73 -6.14 -4.77
CA TYR A 10 21.27 -4.82 -5.05
C TYR A 10 20.99 -4.34 -6.48
N CYS A 11 21.23 -5.18 -7.48
CA CYS A 11 20.96 -4.85 -8.88
C CYS A 11 19.47 -4.56 -9.10
N LEU A 12 18.60 -5.43 -8.59
CA LEU A 12 17.16 -5.25 -8.73
C LEU A 12 16.67 -3.98 -8.03
N PHE A 13 17.20 -3.69 -6.85
CA PHE A 13 16.90 -2.46 -6.13
C PHE A 13 17.29 -1.21 -6.93
N ALA A 14 18.47 -1.23 -7.58
CA ALA A 14 18.89 -0.14 -8.46
C ALA A 14 18.00 0.01 -9.70
N ILE A 15 17.59 -1.10 -10.32
CA ILE A 15 16.70 -1.09 -11.49
C ILE A 15 15.30 -0.58 -11.11
N ALA A 16 14.75 -1.00 -9.97
CA ALA A 16 13.46 -0.52 -9.49
C ALA A 16 13.49 0.99 -9.21
N LYS A 17 14.59 1.52 -8.65
CA LYS A 17 14.78 2.97 -8.52
C LYS A 17 14.80 3.69 -9.86
N LEU A 18 15.52 3.12 -10.83
CA LEU A 18 15.58 3.68 -12.18
C LEU A 18 14.17 3.73 -12.80
N SER A 19 13.39 2.65 -12.67
CA SER A 19 12.01 2.61 -13.18
C SER A 19 11.13 3.67 -12.52
N LEU A 20 11.18 3.84 -11.20
CA LEU A 20 10.42 4.87 -10.50
C LEU A 20 10.84 6.28 -10.92
N ALA A 21 12.13 6.52 -11.13
CA ALA A 21 12.63 7.81 -11.60
C ALA A 21 12.29 8.08 -13.08
N HIS A 22 12.18 7.03 -13.90
CA HIS A 22 11.89 7.18 -15.32
C HIS A 22 10.39 7.31 -15.61
N HIS A 23 9.55 6.54 -14.92
CA HIS A 23 8.11 6.52 -15.13
C HIS A 23 7.35 7.51 -14.24
N GLU A 24 7.94 7.91 -13.11
CA GLU A 24 7.37 8.86 -12.13
C GLU A 24 5.90 8.57 -11.74
N PRO A 25 5.51 7.31 -11.46
CA PRO A 25 4.13 7.00 -11.12
C PRO A 25 3.74 7.59 -9.76
N TYR A 26 2.44 7.80 -9.54
CA TYR A 26 1.90 8.03 -8.20
C TYR A 26 2.04 6.75 -7.38
N VAL A 27 2.78 6.81 -6.26
CA VAL A 27 3.05 5.61 -5.46
C VAL A 27 2.12 5.55 -4.25
N VAL A 28 1.27 4.53 -4.23
CA VAL A 28 0.45 4.16 -3.07
C VAL A 28 1.12 2.99 -2.35
N VAL A 29 1.34 3.13 -1.04
CA VAL A 29 1.83 2.06 -0.17
C VAL A 29 0.74 1.64 0.79
N VAL A 30 0.37 0.36 0.78
CA VAL A 30 -0.51 -0.24 1.79
C VAL A 30 0.32 -1.03 2.79
N SER A 31 0.18 -0.71 4.08
CA SER A 31 0.87 -1.40 5.18
C SER A 31 -0.04 -1.58 6.40
N GLY A 32 0.47 -2.26 7.42
CA GLY A 32 -0.27 -2.71 8.61
C GLY A 32 -0.03 -4.20 8.88
N SER A 33 -0.79 -4.84 9.77
CA SER A 33 -0.57 -6.23 10.18
C SER A 33 -1.48 -7.23 9.48
N THR A 34 -2.72 -6.86 9.22
CA THR A 34 -3.72 -7.66 8.51
C THR A 34 -4.40 -6.83 7.42
N ASN A 35 -5.25 -7.45 6.61
CA ASN A 35 -6.08 -6.81 5.57
C ASN A 35 -5.36 -6.02 4.45
N ARG A 36 -4.01 -5.97 4.45
CA ARG A 36 -3.22 -5.23 3.45
C ARG A 36 -3.56 -5.63 2.02
N GLN A 37 -3.65 -6.93 1.76
CA GLN A 37 -3.92 -7.45 0.41
C GLN A 37 -5.31 -7.02 -0.07
N THR A 38 -6.35 -7.21 0.75
CA THR A 38 -7.73 -6.85 0.40
C THR A 38 -7.88 -5.34 0.16
N VAL A 39 -7.24 -4.52 1.00
CA VAL A 39 -7.22 -3.05 0.85
C VAL A 39 -6.49 -2.66 -0.44
N LYS A 40 -5.33 -3.24 -0.72
CA LYS A 40 -4.56 -3.02 -1.95
C LYS A 40 -5.38 -3.34 -3.20
N GLU A 41 -6.05 -4.49 -3.22
CA GLU A 41 -6.88 -4.92 -4.34
C GLU A 41 -8.08 -3.99 -4.54
N ALA A 42 -8.73 -3.55 -3.46
CA ALA A 42 -9.82 -2.59 -3.52
C ALA A 42 -9.39 -1.23 -4.09
N ILE A 43 -8.23 -0.70 -3.63
CA ILE A 43 -7.66 0.54 -4.18
C ILE A 43 -7.33 0.37 -5.66
N GLY A 44 -6.71 -0.76 -6.03
CA GLY A 44 -6.37 -1.07 -7.42
C GLY A 44 -7.59 -1.09 -8.34
N LYS A 45 -8.67 -1.75 -7.89
CA LYS A 45 -9.94 -1.78 -8.62
C LYS A 45 -10.53 -0.39 -8.78
N LYS A 46 -10.60 0.40 -7.70
CA LYS A 46 -11.21 1.73 -7.70
C LYS A 46 -10.43 2.73 -8.57
N LEU A 47 -9.10 2.78 -8.42
CA LEU A 47 -8.26 3.66 -9.23
C LEU A 47 -8.23 3.23 -10.71
N GLY A 48 -8.37 1.93 -10.99
CA GLY A 48 -8.43 1.39 -12.35
C GLY A 48 -9.61 1.90 -13.19
N GLU A 49 -10.61 2.52 -12.57
CA GLU A 49 -11.74 3.16 -13.26
C GLU A 49 -11.30 4.43 -14.03
N ALA A 50 -10.22 5.09 -13.61
CA ALA A 50 -9.77 6.37 -14.17
C ALA A 50 -8.29 6.41 -14.59
N PHE A 51 -7.49 5.45 -14.11
CA PHE A 51 -6.03 5.43 -14.25
C PHE A 51 -5.52 4.08 -14.73
N THR A 52 -4.35 4.08 -15.38
CA THR A 52 -3.56 2.87 -15.56
C THR A 52 -2.86 2.53 -14.23
N VAL A 53 -3.17 1.37 -13.66
CA VAL A 53 -2.74 0.99 -12.32
C VAL A 53 -1.94 -0.31 -12.35
N ARG A 54 -0.75 -0.30 -11.73
CA ARG A 54 0.00 -1.50 -11.37
C ARG A 54 -0.23 -1.84 -9.91
N VAL A 55 -0.59 -3.09 -9.63
CA VAL A 55 -0.83 -3.60 -8.27
C VAL A 55 0.18 -4.69 -7.96
N SER A 56 0.87 -4.60 -6.81
CA SER A 56 1.87 -5.60 -6.45
C SER A 56 1.27 -7.01 -6.35
N PRO A 57 1.92 -8.05 -6.89
CA PRO A 57 1.49 -9.43 -6.73
C PRO A 57 1.41 -9.86 -5.26
N LYS A 58 0.60 -10.91 -4.99
CA LYS A 58 0.54 -11.53 -3.66
C LYS A 58 1.93 -12.04 -3.24
N ASN A 59 2.31 -11.79 -1.98
CA ASN A 59 3.62 -12.11 -1.36
C ASN A 59 4.80 -11.20 -1.74
N PHE A 60 4.60 -10.15 -2.57
CA PHE A 60 5.68 -9.24 -2.95
C PHE A 60 5.69 -7.99 -2.05
N ASN A 61 5.93 -8.20 -0.76
CA ASN A 61 5.76 -7.18 0.27
C ASN A 61 6.97 -6.90 1.18
N ALA A 62 8.07 -7.60 0.93
CA ALA A 62 9.32 -7.48 1.69
C ALA A 62 10.52 -7.17 0.77
N GLU A 63 11.74 -7.31 1.31
CA GLU A 63 12.99 -6.78 0.72
C GLU A 63 13.24 -7.10 -0.77
N LEU A 64 12.87 -8.30 -1.23
CA LEU A 64 13.00 -8.71 -2.63
C LEU A 64 11.73 -8.48 -3.43
N GLY A 65 10.58 -8.78 -2.84
CA GLY A 65 9.30 -8.72 -3.53
C GLY A 65 8.92 -7.31 -3.96
N VAL A 66 9.19 -6.30 -3.13
CA VAL A 66 8.82 -4.91 -3.44
C VAL A 66 9.55 -4.40 -4.70
N PRO A 67 10.90 -4.47 -4.81
CA PRO A 67 11.59 -4.11 -6.04
C PRO A 67 11.06 -4.85 -7.28
N MET A 68 10.72 -6.14 -7.16
CA MET A 68 10.17 -6.91 -8.27
C MET A 68 8.79 -6.43 -8.69
N SER A 69 7.93 -6.07 -7.72
CA SER A 69 6.58 -5.58 -7.99
C SER A 69 6.56 -4.23 -8.71
N ILE A 70 7.61 -3.41 -8.49
CA ILE A 70 7.76 -2.10 -9.15
C ILE A 70 8.10 -2.25 -10.62
N VAL A 71 8.81 -3.31 -11.01
CA VAL A 71 9.23 -3.53 -12.40
C VAL A 71 8.45 -4.64 -13.09
N ASP A 72 7.34 -5.08 -12.47
CA ASP A 72 6.40 -6.10 -12.97
C ASP A 72 7.06 -7.40 -13.48
N ILE A 73 8.00 -7.93 -12.69
CA ILE A 73 8.68 -9.19 -13.03
C ILE A 73 8.34 -10.32 -12.03
N PRO A 74 8.20 -11.57 -12.52
CA PRO A 74 8.05 -12.73 -11.65
C PRO A 74 9.36 -13.09 -10.94
N SER A 75 9.28 -14.01 -9.97
CA SER A 75 10.47 -14.59 -9.31
C SER A 75 11.33 -15.38 -10.28
N GLY A 76 12.64 -15.14 -10.21
CA GLY A 76 13.65 -15.91 -10.96
C GLY A 76 13.80 -17.36 -10.47
N GLY A 77 13.08 -17.75 -9.42
CA GLY A 77 13.15 -19.08 -8.83
C GLY A 77 14.52 -19.36 -8.19
N GLY A 78 14.95 -20.62 -8.27
CA GLY A 78 16.21 -21.09 -7.67
C GLY A 78 17.44 -21.06 -8.60
N SER A 79 17.31 -20.65 -9.87
CA SER A 79 18.38 -20.79 -10.87
C SER A 79 19.10 -19.47 -11.17
N PHE A 80 20.43 -19.53 -11.34
CA PHE A 80 21.25 -18.35 -11.68
C PHE A 80 20.86 -17.72 -13.02
N LEU A 81 20.69 -18.55 -14.07
CA LEU A 81 20.24 -18.10 -15.39
C LEU A 81 18.84 -17.47 -15.32
N GLY A 82 17.95 -17.98 -14.46
CA GLY A 82 16.66 -17.38 -14.17
C GLY A 82 16.82 -15.95 -13.65
N TRP A 83 17.65 -15.75 -12.62
CA TRP A 83 17.92 -14.42 -12.08
C TRP A 83 18.59 -13.46 -13.08
N PHE A 84 19.51 -13.94 -13.91
CA PHE A 84 20.11 -13.11 -14.96
C PHE A 84 19.05 -12.64 -15.97
N SER A 85 18.16 -13.53 -16.41
CA SER A 85 17.06 -13.18 -17.32
C SER A 85 16.07 -12.17 -16.69
N VAL A 86 15.81 -12.32 -15.39
CA VAL A 86 14.96 -11.42 -14.60
C VAL A 86 15.56 -10.01 -14.55
N LEU A 87 16.87 -9.87 -14.33
CA LEU A 87 17.53 -8.56 -14.31
C LEU A 87 17.50 -7.88 -15.68
N ILE A 88 17.69 -8.62 -16.78
CA ILE A 88 17.57 -8.05 -18.13
C ILE A 88 16.14 -7.58 -18.41
N ARG A 89 15.13 -8.39 -18.06
CA ARG A 89 13.71 -8.01 -18.22
C ARG A 89 13.36 -6.78 -17.39
N ALA A 90 13.81 -6.74 -16.14
CA ALA A 90 13.63 -5.59 -15.25
C ALA A 90 14.23 -4.32 -15.85
N LEU A 91 15.44 -4.40 -16.40
CA LEU A 91 16.12 -3.26 -16.99
C LEU A 91 15.42 -2.76 -18.26
N ARG A 92 14.96 -3.69 -19.13
CA ARG A 92 14.18 -3.33 -20.33
C ARG A 92 12.87 -2.63 -19.94
N TYR A 93 12.21 -3.13 -18.89
CA TYR A 93 11.02 -2.49 -18.37
C TYR A 93 11.31 -1.10 -17.78
N ALA A 94 12.39 -0.95 -17.01
CA ALA A 94 12.74 0.32 -16.39
C ALA A 94 13.04 1.45 -17.40
N ILE A 95 13.52 1.11 -18.60
CA ILE A 95 13.95 2.08 -19.63
C ILE A 95 12.90 2.28 -20.73
N GLY A 96 12.06 1.27 -21.02
CA GLY A 96 11.12 1.33 -22.14
C GLY A 96 9.84 0.53 -21.92
N GLY A 97 9.53 0.19 -20.66
CA GLY A 97 8.27 -0.43 -20.28
C GLY A 97 7.09 0.53 -20.45
N LYS A 98 5.88 -0.03 -20.41
CA LYS A 98 4.67 0.78 -20.38
C LYS A 98 4.67 1.63 -19.10
N ARG A 99 4.34 2.91 -19.23
CA ARG A 99 4.13 3.80 -18.09
C ARG A 99 2.74 3.55 -17.50
N GLU A 100 2.67 3.44 -16.19
CA GLU A 100 1.43 3.46 -15.42
C GLU A 100 1.31 4.75 -14.66
N ASP A 101 0.09 5.26 -14.54
CA ASP A 101 -0.22 6.44 -13.75
C ASP A 101 0.01 6.17 -12.25
N VAL A 102 -0.32 4.95 -11.80
CA VAL A 102 -0.29 4.57 -10.38
C VAL A 102 0.45 3.25 -10.16
N CYS A 103 1.32 3.22 -9.15
CA CYS A 103 1.94 2.01 -8.64
C CYS A 103 1.51 1.77 -7.20
N ILE A 104 0.82 0.65 -6.94
CA ILE A 104 0.39 0.23 -5.61
C ILE A 104 1.31 -0.87 -5.09
N ALA A 105 2.06 -0.56 -4.04
CA ALA A 105 2.94 -1.49 -3.35
C ALA A 105 2.36 -1.90 -1.99
N GLU A 106 2.63 -3.13 -1.59
CA GLU A 106 2.32 -3.63 -0.24
C GLU A 106 3.61 -3.66 0.55
N PHE A 107 3.67 -3.02 1.72
CA PHE A 107 4.83 -3.10 2.61
C PHE A 107 4.47 -3.91 3.84
N ALA A 108 5.26 -4.94 4.14
CA ALA A 108 5.15 -5.75 5.34
C ALA A 108 6.47 -5.73 6.11
N VAL A 109 6.37 -5.75 7.44
CA VAL A 109 7.53 -5.75 8.34
C VAL A 109 7.43 -6.95 9.28
N SER A 110 8.55 -7.63 9.45
CA SER A 110 8.68 -8.86 10.24
C SER A 110 9.69 -8.73 11.38
N ARG A 111 10.55 -7.71 11.33
CA ARG A 111 11.58 -7.41 12.33
C ARG A 111 11.90 -5.90 12.30
N PRO A 112 12.56 -5.38 13.36
CA PRO A 112 13.00 -4.00 13.39
C PRO A 112 13.89 -3.64 12.19
N ARG A 113 13.66 -2.44 11.64
CA ARG A 113 14.33 -1.79 10.49
C ARG A 113 13.93 -2.31 9.11
N ASP A 114 12.95 -3.21 9.00
CA ASP A 114 12.44 -3.67 7.70
C ASP A 114 11.84 -2.49 6.91
N MET A 115 11.04 -1.61 7.54
CA MET A 115 10.46 -0.44 6.88
C MET A 115 11.55 0.51 6.40
N ARG A 116 12.54 0.79 7.26
CA ARG A 116 13.68 1.64 6.89
C ARG A 116 14.41 1.11 5.65
N TYR A 117 14.52 -0.21 5.49
CA TYR A 117 15.06 -0.81 4.28
C TYR A 117 14.17 -0.52 3.06
N LEU A 118 12.86 -0.77 3.16
CA LEU A 118 11.90 -0.54 2.06
C LEU A 118 11.86 0.94 1.64
N LEU A 119 11.92 1.87 2.59
CA LEU A 119 11.93 3.32 2.35
C LEU A 119 13.23 3.84 1.72
N ARG A 120 14.30 3.04 1.64
CA ARG A 120 15.45 3.37 0.81
C ARG A 120 15.12 3.29 -0.68
N LEU A 121 14.08 2.54 -1.05
CA LEU A 121 13.70 2.28 -2.44
C LEU A 121 12.92 3.46 -3.01
N LEU A 122 11.90 3.92 -2.29
CA LEU A 122 10.97 4.94 -2.74
C LEU A 122 10.47 5.82 -1.60
N ARG A 123 9.89 6.97 -1.96
CA ARG A 123 9.05 7.78 -1.08
C ARG A 123 7.61 7.69 -1.58
N PRO A 124 6.63 7.31 -0.74
CA PRO A 124 5.25 7.19 -1.16
C PRO A 124 4.59 8.56 -1.34
N ASP A 125 3.68 8.65 -2.29
CA ASP A 125 2.75 9.76 -2.43
C ASP A 125 1.53 9.56 -1.51
N CYS A 126 1.10 8.31 -1.33
CA CYS A 126 0.01 7.94 -0.44
C CYS A 126 0.41 6.73 0.40
N VAL A 127 0.06 6.75 1.69
CA VAL A 127 0.18 5.61 2.59
C VAL A 127 -1.19 5.27 3.14
N VAL A 128 -1.53 3.98 3.14
CA VAL A 128 -2.72 3.44 3.80
C VAL A 128 -2.26 2.49 4.90
N LEU A 129 -2.65 2.76 6.15
CA LEU A 129 -2.38 1.89 7.29
C LEU A 129 -3.63 1.14 7.73
N THR A 130 -3.54 -0.19 7.76
CA THR A 130 -4.66 -1.07 8.08
C THR A 130 -4.88 -1.27 9.57
N ASP A 131 -3.97 -1.94 10.26
CA ASP A 131 -4.06 -2.22 11.69
C ASP A 131 -2.67 -2.52 12.27
N LEU A 132 -2.58 -2.58 13.60
CA LEU A 132 -1.36 -2.95 14.31
C LEU A 132 -1.67 -4.06 15.34
N THR A 133 -1.29 -5.29 14.98
CA THR A 133 -1.45 -6.50 15.80
C THR A 133 -0.11 -7.06 16.28
N SER A 134 -0.17 -8.03 17.20
CA SER A 134 0.98 -8.75 17.77
C SER A 134 1.65 -9.76 16.83
N GLU A 135 1.30 -9.78 15.54
CA GLU A 135 2.05 -10.55 14.56
C GLU A 135 3.54 -10.15 14.57
N TYR A 136 4.44 -11.13 14.56
CA TYR A 136 5.89 -10.96 14.67
C TYR A 136 6.40 -10.31 15.97
N LEU A 137 5.60 -10.26 17.03
CA LEU A 137 5.99 -9.62 18.30
C LEU A 137 7.27 -10.22 18.90
N SER A 138 7.54 -11.52 18.70
CA SER A 138 8.79 -12.16 19.16
C SER A 138 10.06 -11.52 18.58
N ALA A 139 9.99 -10.98 17.36
CA ALA A 139 11.11 -10.27 16.72
C ALA A 139 11.17 -8.78 17.10
N PHE A 140 10.02 -8.16 17.37
CA PHE A 140 9.94 -6.74 17.74
C PHE A 140 10.10 -6.47 19.24
N GLY A 141 9.87 -7.47 20.09
CA GLY A 141 9.82 -7.32 21.54
C GLY A 141 8.50 -6.68 22.02
N THR A 142 8.16 -5.50 21.50
CA THR A 142 6.95 -4.77 21.89
C THR A 142 6.16 -4.22 20.70
N LEU A 143 4.87 -3.93 20.89
CA LEU A 143 4.02 -3.34 19.85
C LEU A 143 4.44 -1.91 19.52
N GLU A 144 4.96 -1.17 20.49
CA GLU A 144 5.50 0.18 20.32
C GLU A 144 6.73 0.15 19.42
N THR A 145 7.57 -0.88 19.53
CA THR A 145 8.73 -1.07 18.65
C THR A 145 8.28 -1.35 17.21
N LYS A 146 7.19 -2.10 17.03
CA LYS A 146 6.57 -2.31 15.71
C LYS A 146 5.90 -1.03 15.18
N ALA A 147 5.26 -0.25 16.04
CA ALA A 147 4.61 1.01 15.69
C ALA A 147 5.59 2.02 15.08
N LYS A 148 6.83 2.06 15.58
CA LYS A 148 7.92 2.88 15.03
C LYS A 148 8.21 2.61 13.55
N GLU A 149 8.00 1.37 13.06
CA GLU A 149 8.12 1.08 11.63
C GLU A 149 7.05 1.83 10.82
N TYR A 150 5.83 1.92 11.32
CA TYR A 150 4.75 2.65 10.64
C TYR A 150 4.90 4.17 10.80
N GLU A 151 5.45 4.66 11.92
CA GLU A 151 5.87 6.05 12.07
C GLU A 151 6.93 6.44 11.02
N ASP A 152 7.97 5.62 10.83
CA ASP A 152 8.99 5.82 9.79
C ASP A 152 8.37 5.90 8.39
N LEU A 153 7.37 5.06 8.11
CA LEU A 153 6.63 5.09 6.84
C LEU A 153 5.88 6.42 6.65
N LEU A 154 5.13 6.85 7.67
CA LEU A 154 4.34 8.08 7.63
C LEU A 154 5.24 9.33 7.50
N MET A 155 6.38 9.37 8.19
CA MET A 155 7.35 10.47 8.10
C MET A 155 8.01 10.56 6.71
N ARG A 156 7.97 9.49 5.92
CA ARG A 156 8.66 9.44 4.62
C ARG A 156 7.76 9.80 3.43
N ILE A 157 6.45 9.97 3.66
CA ILE A 157 5.49 10.46 2.66
C ILE A 157 6.01 11.77 2.04
N LYS A 158 5.75 11.98 0.75
CA LYS A 158 6.09 13.25 0.07
C LYS A 158 5.27 14.42 0.66
N ALA A 159 5.76 15.65 0.56
CA ALA A 159 5.18 16.80 1.26
C ALA A 159 3.69 17.06 0.94
N ASN A 160 3.27 16.82 -0.31
CA ASN A 160 1.88 16.95 -0.76
C ASN A 160 1.12 15.61 -0.79
N GLY A 161 1.63 14.62 -0.05
CA GLY A 161 1.06 13.29 -0.03
C GLY A 161 -0.08 13.12 0.98
N LEU A 162 -0.60 11.89 1.03
CA LEU A 162 -1.74 11.52 1.86
C LEU A 162 -1.39 10.38 2.82
N ALA A 163 -1.84 10.50 4.06
CA ALA A 163 -1.97 9.39 5.00
C ALA A 163 -3.46 9.03 5.17
N VAL A 164 -3.81 7.76 4.89
CA VAL A 164 -5.13 7.17 5.09
C VAL A 164 -5.04 6.18 6.23
N LEU A 165 -5.68 6.50 7.36
CA LEU A 165 -5.47 5.82 8.63
C LEU A 165 -6.75 5.15 9.13
N ASN A 166 -6.64 3.93 9.63
CA ASN A 166 -7.76 3.24 10.26
C ASN A 166 -8.06 3.82 11.64
N GLN A 167 -9.21 4.48 11.78
CA GLN A 167 -9.66 5.10 13.03
C GLN A 167 -10.14 4.07 14.07
N ASP A 168 -10.48 2.85 13.63
CA ASP A 168 -10.97 1.80 14.54
C ASP A 168 -9.83 1.09 15.28
N ASP A 169 -8.58 1.30 14.89
CA ASP A 169 -7.40 0.78 15.58
C ASP A 169 -6.76 1.88 16.43
N ALA A 170 -6.89 1.78 17.75
CA ALA A 170 -6.39 2.78 18.70
C ALA A 170 -4.87 3.06 18.56
N ARG A 171 -4.08 2.08 18.10
CA ARG A 171 -2.64 2.23 17.92
C ARG A 171 -2.33 2.97 16.63
N ILE A 172 -3.09 2.71 15.56
CA ILE A 172 -3.03 3.52 14.33
C ILE A 172 -3.49 4.95 14.61
N CYS A 173 -4.57 5.12 15.39
CA CYS A 173 -5.03 6.44 15.86
C CYS A 173 -3.93 7.21 16.59
N ALA A 174 -3.17 6.55 17.47
CA ALA A 174 -2.08 7.21 18.18
C ALA A 174 -1.00 7.78 17.24
N LEU A 175 -0.81 7.19 16.05
CA LEU A 175 0.15 7.67 15.05
C LEU A 175 -0.28 9.00 14.40
N HIS A 176 -1.55 9.41 14.51
CA HIS A 176 -2.07 10.63 13.89
C HIS A 176 -1.29 11.89 14.27
N ALA A 177 -0.86 11.99 15.53
CA ALA A 177 -0.21 13.18 16.06
C ALA A 177 1.12 13.49 15.35
N GLY A 178 1.84 12.46 14.89
CA GLY A 178 3.16 12.59 14.25
C GLY A 178 3.13 12.88 12.75
N VAL A 179 1.97 12.82 12.09
CA VAL A 179 1.86 12.99 10.64
C VAL A 179 1.76 14.47 10.27
N SER A 180 2.66 14.96 9.43
CA SER A 180 2.67 16.37 8.96
C SER A 180 2.02 16.59 7.60
N VAL A 181 1.71 15.52 6.87
CA VAL A 181 1.04 15.57 5.55
C VAL A 181 -0.48 15.61 5.70
N VAL A 182 -1.20 15.72 4.58
CA VAL A 182 -2.67 15.59 4.57
C VAL A 182 -3.06 14.24 5.15
N LYS A 183 -4.03 14.24 6.06
CA LYS A 183 -4.54 13.05 6.74
C LYS A 183 -6.02 12.88 6.46
N THR A 184 -6.42 11.63 6.25
CA THR A 184 -7.82 11.23 6.30
C THR A 184 -7.96 9.92 7.06
N THR A 185 -9.17 9.62 7.51
CA THR A 185 -9.49 8.44 8.31
C THR A 185 -10.54 7.60 7.65
N TYR A 186 -10.46 6.30 7.87
CA TYR A 186 -11.55 5.39 7.58
C TYR A 186 -11.87 4.51 8.79
N GLY A 187 -13.10 4.02 8.88
CA GLY A 187 -13.50 3.16 9.98
C GLY A 187 -15.00 2.94 10.04
N LEU A 188 -15.43 2.16 11.03
CA LEU A 188 -16.84 2.05 11.44
C LEU A 188 -17.12 2.94 12.66
N ALA A 189 -16.09 3.53 13.27
CA ALA A 189 -16.21 4.55 14.31
C ALA A 189 -16.92 5.81 13.79
N GLY A 190 -17.66 6.47 14.69
CA GLY A 190 -18.51 7.62 14.34
C GLY A 190 -17.76 8.87 13.89
N ASP A 191 -16.49 9.01 14.26
CA ASP A 191 -15.64 10.17 13.95
C ASP A 191 -14.72 9.94 12.74
N ALA A 192 -14.70 8.75 12.15
CA ALA A 192 -13.98 8.51 10.90
C ALA A 192 -14.59 9.33 9.75
N LEU A 193 -13.73 9.95 8.94
CA LEU A 193 -14.12 10.79 7.81
C LEU A 193 -14.77 9.97 6.70
N TYR A 194 -14.20 8.81 6.40
CA TYR A 194 -14.78 7.79 5.51
C TYR A 194 -15.35 6.66 6.37
N ARG A 195 -16.66 6.58 6.52
CA ARG A 195 -17.28 5.57 7.40
C ARG A 195 -18.51 4.92 6.80
N ALA A 196 -18.79 3.71 7.28
CA ALA A 196 -19.97 2.95 6.90
C ALA A 196 -20.93 2.77 8.08
N ASN A 197 -22.24 2.87 7.83
CA ASN A 197 -23.28 2.53 8.79
C ASN A 197 -24.47 1.78 8.13
N HIS A 198 -25.43 1.36 8.95
CA HIS A 198 -26.55 0.47 8.57
C HIS A 198 -26.10 -0.72 7.72
N ILE A 199 -25.09 -1.44 8.23
CA ILE A 199 -24.50 -2.58 7.55
C ILE A 199 -25.49 -3.75 7.62
N THR A 200 -25.90 -4.26 6.46
CA THR A 200 -26.74 -5.46 6.32
C THR A 200 -26.04 -6.45 5.40
N SER A 201 -26.12 -7.74 5.74
CA SER A 201 -25.54 -8.81 4.93
C SER A 201 -26.60 -9.84 4.58
N ASN A 202 -26.57 -10.35 3.35
CA ASN A 202 -27.39 -11.44 2.84
C ASN A 202 -26.55 -12.36 1.95
N GLU A 203 -27.14 -13.40 1.36
CA GLU A 203 -26.43 -14.33 0.48
C GLU A 203 -25.75 -13.71 -0.75
N HIS A 204 -26.11 -12.48 -1.15
CA HIS A 204 -25.54 -11.77 -2.28
C HIS A 204 -24.39 -10.83 -1.91
N GLY A 205 -24.19 -10.54 -0.62
CA GLY A 205 -23.11 -9.69 -0.15
C GLY A 205 -23.48 -8.80 1.03
N THR A 206 -22.81 -7.66 1.13
CA THR A 206 -22.99 -6.69 2.22
C THR A 206 -23.34 -5.32 1.66
N SER A 207 -24.41 -4.72 2.17
CA SER A 207 -24.86 -3.38 1.83
C SER A 207 -24.67 -2.44 3.02
N PHE A 208 -24.34 -1.17 2.76
CA PHE A 208 -24.12 -0.15 3.78
C PHE A 208 -24.22 1.25 3.19
N TYR A 209 -24.43 2.26 4.04
CA TYR A 209 -24.32 3.65 3.63
C TYR A 209 -22.92 4.19 3.94
N VAL A 210 -22.35 4.90 2.98
CA VAL A 210 -21.01 5.47 3.01
C VAL A 210 -21.13 6.97 3.25
N HIS A 211 -20.45 7.43 4.30
CA HIS A 211 -20.26 8.83 4.60
C HIS A 211 -18.84 9.19 4.20
N ALA A 212 -18.69 10.23 3.38
CA ALA A 212 -17.40 10.76 2.94
C ALA A 212 -17.41 12.29 3.00
N PRO A 213 -16.27 12.95 3.24
CA PRO A 213 -16.24 14.41 3.39
C PRO A 213 -16.67 15.12 2.11
N GLY A 214 -17.62 16.05 2.23
CA GLY A 214 -18.07 16.89 1.11
C GLY A 214 -18.90 16.16 0.05
N LEU A 215 -19.27 14.89 0.28
CA LEU A 215 -20.10 14.11 -0.64
C LEU A 215 -21.45 13.74 0.01
N PRO A 216 -22.54 13.66 -0.77
CA PRO A 216 -23.79 13.07 -0.31
C PRO A 216 -23.57 11.64 0.19
N VAL A 217 -24.36 11.22 1.17
CA VAL A 217 -24.34 9.82 1.65
C VAL A 217 -24.67 8.89 0.48
N GLN A 218 -23.80 7.90 0.25
CA GLN A 218 -23.96 6.95 -0.86
C GLN A 218 -24.39 5.58 -0.33
N HIS A 219 -25.21 4.87 -1.09
CA HIS A 219 -25.50 3.47 -0.81
C HIS A 219 -24.51 2.58 -1.58
N ALA A 220 -23.79 1.72 -0.88
CA ALA A 220 -22.80 0.81 -1.44
C ALA A 220 -23.22 -0.65 -1.21
N HIS A 221 -22.85 -1.51 -2.15
CA HIS A 221 -23.01 -2.96 -2.06
C HIS A 221 -21.71 -3.65 -2.51
N ILE A 222 -21.21 -4.58 -1.70
CA ILE A 222 -20.04 -5.39 -2.02
C ILE A 222 -20.38 -6.87 -2.00
N ILE A 223 -19.88 -7.62 -2.97
CA ILE A 223 -20.02 -9.10 -3.06
C ILE A 223 -18.96 -9.74 -2.15
N SER A 224 -18.96 -9.36 -0.87
CA SER A 224 -18.00 -9.78 0.14
C SER A 224 -18.59 -9.58 1.52
N PHE A 225 -18.01 -10.26 2.51
CA PHE A 225 -18.53 -10.33 3.87
C PHE A 225 -17.51 -9.84 4.90
N GLY A 226 -18.03 -9.38 6.03
CA GLY A 226 -17.23 -8.99 7.18
C GLY A 226 -16.62 -7.59 7.09
N LYS A 227 -16.17 -7.10 8.25
CA LYS A 227 -15.66 -5.73 8.43
C LYS A 227 -14.47 -5.42 7.52
N SER A 228 -13.59 -6.40 7.30
CA SER A 228 -12.38 -6.26 6.47
C SER A 228 -12.67 -5.79 5.04
N ALA A 229 -13.76 -6.28 4.44
CA ALA A 229 -14.16 -5.89 3.09
C ALA A 229 -14.73 -4.46 3.05
N ILE A 230 -15.46 -4.07 4.09
CA ILE A 230 -15.97 -2.69 4.24
C ILE A 230 -14.80 -1.71 4.45
N TYR A 231 -13.84 -2.06 5.31
CA TYR A 231 -12.62 -1.26 5.48
C TYR A 231 -11.85 -1.08 4.18
N ALA A 232 -11.70 -2.15 3.39
CA ALA A 232 -11.04 -2.06 2.09
C ALA A 232 -11.77 -1.12 1.13
N TYR A 233 -13.11 -1.17 1.11
CA TYR A 233 -13.93 -0.24 0.33
C TYR A 233 -13.71 1.22 0.77
N LEU A 234 -13.81 1.50 2.07
CA LEU A 234 -13.67 2.86 2.61
C LEU A 234 -12.27 3.45 2.37
N ALA A 235 -11.22 2.64 2.56
CA ALA A 235 -9.85 3.04 2.27
C ALA A 235 -9.65 3.33 0.78
N ALA A 236 -10.26 2.52 -0.11
CA ALA A 236 -10.20 2.74 -1.55
C ALA A 236 -10.90 4.04 -1.98
N GLU A 237 -12.08 4.35 -1.42
CA GLU A 237 -12.77 5.62 -1.68
C GLU A 237 -11.93 6.83 -1.23
N ALA A 238 -11.28 6.74 -0.06
CA ALA A 238 -10.42 7.80 0.45
C ALA A 238 -9.21 8.06 -0.47
N VAL A 239 -8.53 7.00 -0.92
CA VAL A 239 -7.41 7.13 -1.86
C VAL A 239 -7.88 7.69 -3.21
N ALA A 240 -8.98 7.18 -3.76
CA ALA A 240 -9.48 7.60 -5.07
C ALA A 240 -9.94 9.06 -5.09
N THR A 241 -10.60 9.52 -4.01
CA THR A 241 -11.02 10.92 -3.88
C THR A 241 -9.83 11.86 -3.88
N HIS A 242 -8.76 11.52 -3.16
CA HIS A 242 -7.56 12.35 -3.12
C HIS A 242 -6.77 12.30 -4.43
N ALA A 243 -6.59 11.12 -5.02
CA ALA A 243 -5.88 10.95 -6.28
C ALA A 243 -6.56 11.76 -7.40
N THR A 244 -7.87 11.68 -7.55
CA THR A 244 -8.60 12.41 -8.61
C THR A 244 -8.55 13.94 -8.45
N THR A 245 -8.43 14.45 -7.23
CA THR A 245 -8.38 15.90 -6.96
C THR A 245 -6.98 16.49 -7.06
N HIS A 246 -5.93 15.73 -6.71
CA HIS A 246 -4.57 16.23 -6.59
C HIS A 246 -3.63 15.73 -7.69
N TRP A 247 -3.97 14.62 -8.37
CA TRP A 247 -3.24 14.15 -9.54
C TRP A 247 -3.77 14.82 -10.81
N LYS A 248 -3.11 15.91 -11.21
CA LYS A 248 -3.28 16.43 -12.58
C LYS A 248 -2.47 15.55 -13.53
N LYS A 249 -3.14 14.91 -14.49
CA LYS A 249 -2.49 14.32 -15.67
C LYS A 249 -1.67 15.42 -16.35
N THR A 250 -0.35 15.37 -16.22
CA THR A 250 0.57 16.09 -17.12
C THR A 250 0.68 15.34 -18.43
#